data_AF-A0A7S3U4H9-F1
#
_entry.id   AF-A0A7S3U4H9-F1
#
_cell.length_a   1.000
_cell.length_b   1.000
_cell.length_c   1.000
_cell.angle_alpha   90.00
_cell.angle_beta   90.00
_cell.angle_gamma   90.00
#
_symmetry.space_group_name_H-M   'P 1'
#
loop_
_entity.id
_entity.type
_entity.pdbx_description
1 polymer ?
#
loop_
_entity_poly.entity_id
_entity_poly.type
_entity_poly.pdbx_seq_one_letter_code
_entity_poly.pdbx_strand_id
1 'polypeptide(L)'
;TAVQAAQLALKKGCQATLCSRRQLVTRNFDIPLEWFDSRTQGRLRHDFWAQPLEERLKHLRATKGGGSVPPRYMEQLQAAEAAGQVEVVCGEAEAGTVDDGGVAVSIRGQARHFDRIVLACGHRPDCL
;
A
#
# COMPACT_ATOMS: atom_id res chain seq x y z
N THR A 1 -4.23 -2.49 4.26
CA THR A 1 -5.59 -2.53 3.68
C THR A 1 -5.66 -3.17 2.31
N ALA A 2 -4.93 -2.68 1.29
CA ALA A 2 -5.06 -3.18 -0.10
C ALA A 2 -4.93 -4.71 -0.24
N VAL A 3 -3.88 -5.30 0.35
CA VAL A 3 -3.66 -6.76 0.31
C VAL A 3 -4.80 -7.53 0.95
N GLN A 4 -5.29 -7.08 2.10
CA GLN A 4 -6.40 -7.75 2.79
C GLN A 4 -7.72 -7.63 2.00
N ALA A 5 -7.94 -6.51 1.30
CA ALA A 5 -9.09 -6.35 0.42
C ALA A 5 -9.01 -7.32 -0.77
N ALA A 6 -7.84 -7.48 -1.40
CA ALA A 6 -7.63 -8.47 -2.45
C ALA A 6 -7.87 -9.90 -1.92
N GLN A 7 -7.30 -10.25 -0.76
CA GLN A 7 -7.52 -11.55 -0.13
C GLN A 7 -9.01 -11.81 0.20
N LEU A 8 -9.75 -10.79 0.61
CA LEU A 8 -11.20 -10.92 0.82
C LEU A 8 -11.94 -11.17 -0.49
N ALA A 9 -11.59 -10.46 -1.57
CA ALA A 9 -12.17 -10.69 -2.88
C ALA A 9 -11.92 -12.13 -3.38
N LEU A 10 -10.69 -12.63 -3.22
CA LEU A 10 -10.35 -14.02 -3.55
C LEU A 10 -11.17 -15.03 -2.74
N LYS A 11 -11.34 -14.80 -1.43
CA LYS A 11 -12.21 -15.64 -0.58
C LYS A 11 -13.68 -15.64 -1.00
N LYS A 12 -14.13 -14.60 -1.72
CA LYS A 12 -15.47 -14.49 -2.28
C LYS A 12 -15.59 -15.09 -3.69
N GLY A 13 -14.51 -15.66 -4.23
CA GLY A 13 -14.48 -16.26 -5.57
C GLY A 13 -14.33 -15.24 -6.70
N CYS A 14 -13.92 -14.00 -6.40
CA CYS A 14 -13.66 -12.98 -7.42
C CYS A 14 -12.23 -13.13 -7.97
N GLN A 15 -12.05 -12.75 -9.23
CA GLN A 15 -10.72 -12.43 -9.77
C GLN A 15 -10.32 -11.03 -9.30
N ALA A 16 -9.05 -10.84 -8.96
CA ALA A 16 -8.57 -9.56 -8.45
C ALA A 16 -7.29 -9.09 -9.15
N THR A 17 -7.20 -7.79 -9.41
CA THR A 17 -5.94 -7.11 -9.75
C THR A 17 -5.61 -6.14 -8.62
N LEU A 18 -4.45 -6.33 -7.97
CA LEU A 18 -3.93 -5.42 -6.98
C LEU A 18 -2.93 -4.47 -7.66
N CYS A 19 -3.28 -3.19 -7.73
CA CYS A 19 -2.40 -2.16 -8.27
C CYS A 19 -1.81 -1.29 -7.15
N SER A 20 -0.49 -1.10 -7.15
CA SER A 20 0.22 -0.20 -6.22
C SER A 20 1.23 0.66 -6.98
N ARG A 21 1.34 1.94 -6.64
CA ARG A 21 2.29 2.87 -7.27
C ARG A 21 3.76 2.51 -7.03
N ARG A 22 4.05 1.74 -5.98
CA ARG A 22 5.38 1.25 -5.62
C ARG A 22 5.31 -0.24 -5.35
N GLN A 23 6.45 -0.90 -5.50
CA GLN A 23 6.61 -2.31 -5.13
C GLN A 23 6.14 -2.52 -3.68
N LEU A 24 5.36 -3.58 -3.47
CA LEU A 24 4.99 -4.00 -2.12
C LEU A 24 6.22 -4.56 -1.42
N VAL A 25 6.41 -4.18 -0.16
CA VAL A 25 7.57 -4.60 0.63
C VAL A 25 7.11 -5.36 1.87
N THR A 26 7.76 -6.47 2.16
CA THR A 26 7.46 -7.25 3.36
C THR A 26 8.07 -6.60 4.59
N ARG A 27 7.22 -6.11 5.50
CA ARG A 27 7.65 -5.52 6.79
C ARG A 27 6.57 -5.73 7.85
N ASN A 28 7.01 -6.00 9.08
CA ASN A 28 6.10 -6.05 10.23
C ASN A 28 5.63 -4.64 10.64
N PHE A 29 6.53 -3.65 10.54
CA PHE A 29 6.30 -2.27 10.96
C PHE A 29 6.93 -1.30 9.98
N ASP A 30 6.36 -0.10 9.89
CA ASP A 30 6.87 0.96 9.01
C ASP A 30 8.11 1.65 9.59
N ILE A 31 8.28 1.61 10.91
CA ILE A 31 9.40 2.23 11.64
C ILE A 31 10.28 1.18 12.33
N PRO A 32 11.57 1.48 12.58
CA PRO A 32 12.47 0.58 13.30
C PRO A 32 11.97 0.23 14.71
N LEU A 33 12.33 -0.96 15.20
CA LEU A 33 11.88 -1.48 16.49
C LEU A 33 12.27 -0.59 17.68
N GLU A 34 13.38 0.14 17.59
CA GLU A 34 13.83 1.08 18.62
C GLU A 34 12.82 2.22 18.92
N TRP A 35 11.90 2.51 18.00
CA TRP A 35 10.83 3.48 18.20
C TRP A 35 9.72 2.95 19.10
N PHE A 36 9.67 1.63 19.32
CA PHE A 36 8.74 0.98 20.23
C PHE A 36 9.33 0.75 21.63
N ASP A 37 10.64 0.94 21.83
CA ASP A 37 11.25 0.85 23.16
C ASP A 37 11.05 2.14 23.95
N SER A 38 10.29 2.06 25.04
CA SER A 38 9.95 3.21 25.90
C SER A 38 11.18 3.91 26.49
N ARG A 39 12.32 3.20 26.63
CA ARG A 39 13.57 3.75 27.15
C ARG A 39 14.25 4.69 26.16
N THR A 40 14.08 4.47 24.86
CA THR A 40 14.73 5.23 23.79
C THR A 40 13.77 6.17 23.08
N GLN A 41 12.47 5.88 23.10
CA GLN A 41 11.44 6.64 22.39
C GLN A 41 11.47 8.14 22.73
N GLY A 42 11.66 8.49 24.01
CA GLY A 42 11.74 9.89 24.44
C GLY A 42 12.90 10.63 23.79
N ARG A 43 14.10 10.02 23.78
CA ARG A 43 15.29 10.56 23.13
C ARG A 43 15.12 10.65 21.61
N LEU A 44 14.66 9.58 20.96
CA LEU A 44 14.45 9.55 19.52
C LEU A 44 13.46 10.63 19.05
N ARG A 45 12.39 10.84 19.81
CA ARG A 45 11.42 11.91 19.53
C ARG A 45 12.07 13.28 19.69
N HIS A 46 12.81 13.52 20.77
CA HIS A 46 13.53 14.77 20.98
C HIS A 46 14.52 15.04 19.84
N ASP A 47 15.36 14.06 19.51
CA ASP A 47 16.38 14.16 18.47
C ASP A 47 15.75 14.45 17.10
N PHE A 48 14.61 13.81 16.78
CA PHE A 48 13.85 14.11 15.57
C PHE A 48 13.36 15.56 15.55
N TRP A 49 12.75 16.07 16.63
CA TRP A 49 12.21 17.44 16.66
C TRP A 49 13.28 18.53 16.73
N ALA A 50 14.48 18.21 17.22
CA ALA A 50 15.62 19.11 17.23
C ALA A 50 16.20 19.36 15.81
N GLN A 51 15.86 18.52 14.84
CA GLN A 51 16.34 18.67 13.46
C GLN A 51 15.59 19.75 12.67
N PRO A 52 16.27 20.40 11.70
CA PRO A 52 15.61 21.28 10.72
C PRO A 52 14.47 20.57 9.98
N LEU A 53 13.48 21.36 9.52
CA LEU A 53 12.30 20.84 8.81
C LEU A 53 12.67 19.94 7.63
N GLU A 54 13.64 20.35 6.81
CA GLU A 54 14.06 19.60 5.63
C GLU A 54 14.59 18.21 5.98
N GLU A 55 15.36 18.09 7.06
CA GLU A 55 15.87 16.79 7.52
C GLU A 55 14.73 15.92 8.04
N ARG A 56 13.80 16.49 8.83
CA ARG A 56 12.60 15.77 9.28
C ARG A 56 11.76 15.25 8.11
N LEU A 57 11.59 16.06 7.06
CA LEU A 57 10.87 15.66 5.85
C LEU A 57 11.59 14.52 5.10
N LYS A 58 12.93 14.54 5.03
CA LYS A 58 13.71 13.42 4.46
C LYS A 58 13.48 12.13 5.24
N HIS A 59 13.55 12.17 6.58
CA HIS A 59 13.26 11.02 7.43
C HIS A 59 11.85 10.46 7.16
N LEU A 60 10.82 11.32 7.16
CA LEU A 60 9.43 10.90 6.92
C LEU A 60 9.24 10.29 5.51
N ARG A 61 9.92 10.82 4.49
CA ARG A 61 9.87 10.28 3.12
C ARG A 61 10.55 8.91 3.04
N ALA A 62 11.69 8.73 3.70
CA ALA A 62 12.44 7.48 3.72
C ALA A 62 11.66 6.34 4.40
N THR A 63 10.88 6.64 5.43
CA THR A 63 10.02 5.66 6.11
C THR A 63 8.91 5.11 5.18
N LYS A 64 8.41 5.91 4.23
CA LYS A 64 7.30 5.56 3.31
C LYS A 64 7.70 4.63 2.15
N GLY A 65 8.67 3.74 2.35
CA GLY A 65 9.37 2.92 1.34
C GLY A 65 8.52 1.98 0.46
N GLY A 66 7.19 2.01 0.55
CA GLY A 66 6.27 1.24 -0.27
C GLY A 66 4.98 0.94 0.48
N GLY A 67 4.11 0.15 -0.12
CA GLY A 67 3.03 -0.50 0.63
C GLY A 67 3.64 -1.60 1.49
N SER A 68 3.78 -1.36 2.79
CA SER A 68 4.28 -2.37 3.72
C SER A 68 3.21 -3.42 4.00
N VAL A 69 3.61 -4.67 3.87
CA VAL A 69 2.74 -5.83 4.02
C VAL A 69 3.37 -6.77 5.05
N PRO A 70 2.66 -7.13 6.13
CA PRO A 70 3.12 -8.14 7.07
C PRO A 70 3.45 -9.48 6.38
N PRO A 71 4.49 -10.21 6.82
CA PRO A 71 4.99 -11.44 6.18
C PRO A 71 3.88 -12.44 5.84
N ARG A 72 3.02 -12.77 6.81
CA ARG A 72 1.91 -13.71 6.62
C ARG A 72 0.97 -13.30 5.48
N TYR A 73 0.69 -12.01 5.33
CA TYR A 73 -0.18 -11.54 4.25
C TYR A 73 0.53 -11.52 2.91
N MET A 74 1.84 -11.25 2.89
CA MET A 74 2.65 -11.32 1.67
C MET A 74 2.76 -12.76 1.16
N GLU A 75 3.07 -13.72 2.02
CA GLU A 75 3.16 -15.14 1.66
C GLU A 75 1.86 -15.64 1.01
N GLN A 76 0.72 -15.29 1.60
CA GLN A 76 -0.60 -15.61 1.05
C GLN A 76 -0.86 -14.93 -0.29
N LEU A 77 -0.46 -13.67 -0.45
CA LEU A 77 -0.60 -12.94 -1.72
C LEU A 77 0.25 -13.58 -2.82
N GLN A 78 1.51 -13.91 -2.53
CA GLN A 78 2.43 -14.54 -3.45
C GLN A 78 1.96 -15.93 -3.89
N ALA A 79 1.43 -16.73 -2.95
CA ALA A 79 0.85 -18.03 -3.28
C ALA A 79 -0.37 -17.89 -4.21
N ALA A 80 -1.25 -16.92 -3.95
CA ALA A 80 -2.41 -16.66 -4.80
C ALA A 80 -2.01 -16.13 -6.20
N GLU A 81 -0.97 -15.31 -6.27
CA GLU A 81 -0.42 -14.82 -7.54
C GLU A 81 0.19 -15.97 -8.35
N ALA A 82 0.99 -16.83 -7.72
CA ALA A 82 1.56 -18.02 -8.35
C ALA A 82 0.47 -18.99 -8.85
N ALA A 83 -0.68 -19.05 -8.17
CA ALA A 83 -1.85 -19.82 -8.59
C ALA A 83 -2.71 -19.12 -9.67
N GLY A 84 -2.33 -17.92 -10.13
CA GLY A 84 -3.05 -17.15 -11.15
C GLY A 84 -4.39 -16.55 -10.67
N GLN A 85 -4.62 -16.50 -9.36
CA GLN A 85 -5.89 -16.02 -8.79
C GLN A 85 -5.92 -14.50 -8.65
N VAL A 86 -4.76 -13.88 -8.47
CA VAL A 86 -4.57 -12.43 -8.37
C VAL A 86 -3.41 -11.98 -9.23
N GLU A 87 -3.56 -10.82 -9.87
CA GLU A 87 -2.46 -10.15 -10.57
C GLU A 87 -1.95 -9.00 -9.70
N VAL A 88 -0.65 -8.94 -9.42
CA VAL A 88 -0.04 -7.80 -8.71
C VAL A 88 0.68 -6.89 -9.71
N VAL A 89 0.22 -5.64 -9.80
CA VAL A 89 0.77 -4.64 -10.72
C VAL A 89 1.42 -3.50 -9.96
N CYS A 90 2.66 -3.20 -10.29
CA CYS A 90 3.37 -2.00 -9.79
C CYS A 90 3.27 -0.86 -10.80
N GLY A 91 2.41 0.12 -10.58
CA GLY A 91 2.23 1.25 -11.48
C GLY A 91 1.17 2.23 -11.01
N GLU A 92 1.02 3.32 -11.74
CA GLU A 92 -0.07 4.26 -11.53
C GLU A 92 -1.32 3.76 -12.25
N ALA A 93 -2.46 3.95 -11.61
CA ALA A 93 -3.77 3.66 -12.16
C ALA A 93 -4.50 4.98 -12.36
N GLU A 94 -5.00 5.20 -13.57
CA GLU A 94 -5.79 6.36 -13.93
C GLU A 94 -7.23 5.92 -14.15
N ALA A 95 -8.16 6.56 -13.45
CA ALA A 95 -9.57 6.30 -13.66
C ALA A 95 -9.99 6.80 -15.05
N GLY A 96 -10.65 5.92 -15.81
CA GLY A 96 -11.28 6.25 -17.07
C GLY A 96 -12.77 6.52 -16.88
N THR A 97 -13.57 6.02 -17.81
CA THR A 97 -15.03 6.16 -17.79
C THR A 97 -15.69 5.16 -16.84
N VAL A 98 -16.83 5.56 -16.28
CA VAL A 98 -17.74 4.70 -15.54
C VAL A 98 -19.01 4.57 -16.37
N ASP A 99 -19.48 3.36 -16.56
CA ASP A 99 -20.74 3.06 -17.24
C ASP A 99 -21.52 1.97 -16.48
N ASP A 100 -22.67 1.55 -17.03
CA ASP A 100 -23.54 0.56 -16.40
C ASP A 100 -22.87 -0.83 -16.29
N GLY A 101 -21.83 -1.09 -17.08
CA GLY A 101 -21.07 -2.35 -17.09
C GLY A 101 -19.91 -2.38 -16.08
N GLY A 102 -19.39 -1.23 -15.67
CA GLY A 102 -18.31 -1.15 -14.69
C GLY A 102 -17.44 0.09 -14.81
N VAL A 103 -16.15 -0.07 -14.55
CA VAL A 103 -15.16 1.00 -14.52
C VAL A 103 -13.99 0.67 -15.43
N ALA A 104 -13.76 1.52 -16.42
CA ALA A 104 -12.54 1.50 -17.22
C ALA A 104 -11.40 2.16 -16.44
N VAL A 105 -10.24 1.51 -16.38
CA VAL A 105 -9.04 1.99 -15.69
C VAL A 105 -7.84 1.77 -16.59
N SER A 106 -7.00 2.79 -16.76
CA SER A 106 -5.70 2.66 -17.41
C SER A 106 -4.65 2.31 -16.36
N ILE A 107 -3.95 1.19 -16.55
CA ILE A 107 -2.83 0.78 -15.71
C ILE A 107 -1.61 0.65 -16.61
N ARG A 108 -0.57 1.45 -16.38
CA ARG A 108 0.64 1.52 -17.24
C ARG A 108 0.29 1.79 -18.72
N GLY A 109 -0.71 2.64 -18.97
CA GLY A 109 -1.17 2.98 -20.32
C GLY A 109 -2.02 1.91 -21.01
N GLN A 110 -2.33 0.80 -20.33
CA GLN A 110 -3.22 -0.23 -20.86
C GLN A 110 -4.61 -0.06 -20.26
N ALA A 111 -5.61 0.12 -21.12
CA ALA A 111 -7.01 0.15 -20.71
C ALA A 111 -7.46 -1.25 -20.25
N ARG A 112 -8.07 -1.30 -19.07
CA ARG A 112 -8.64 -2.50 -18.46
C ARG A 112 -10.02 -2.18 -17.91
N HIS A 113 -10.89 -3.18 -17.85
CA HIS A 113 -12.26 -3.02 -17.36
C HIS A 113 -12.46 -3.85 -16.09
N PHE A 114 -13.12 -3.26 -15.10
CA PHE A 114 -13.38 -3.90 -13.81
C PHE A 114 -14.84 -3.67 -13.38
N ASP A 115 -15.48 -4.71 -12.84
CA ASP A 115 -16.83 -4.57 -12.31
C ASP A 115 -16.87 -3.64 -11.09
N ARG A 116 -15.82 -3.67 -10.26
CA ARG A 116 -15.73 -2.92 -9.01
C ARG A 116 -14.29 -2.46 -8.76
N ILE A 117 -14.15 -1.26 -8.20
CA ILE A 117 -12.87 -0.69 -7.77
C ILE A 117 -12.89 -0.45 -6.26
N VAL A 118 -11.81 -0.85 -5.58
CA VAL A 118 -11.59 -0.59 -4.16
C VAL A 118 -10.40 0.34 -3.99
N LEU A 119 -10.65 1.57 -3.53
CA LEU A 119 -9.60 2.56 -3.26
C LEU A 119 -9.00 2.37 -1.87
N ALA A 120 -7.96 1.54 -1.78
CA ALA A 120 -7.21 1.31 -0.54
C ALA A 120 -6.01 2.27 -0.38
N CYS A 121 -6.22 3.57 -0.64
CA CYS A 121 -5.17 4.59 -0.77
C CYS A 121 -4.73 5.26 0.54
N GLY A 122 -5.25 4.80 1.68
CA GLY A 122 -5.00 5.40 3.00
C GLY A 122 -5.81 6.67 3.22
N HIS A 123 -5.42 7.44 4.24
CA HIS A 123 -6.11 8.67 4.64
C HIS A 123 -5.16 9.85 4.57
N ARG A 124 -5.65 10.99 4.06
CA ARG A 124 -4.97 12.27 4.18
C ARG A 124 -5.40 12.88 5.52
N PRO A 125 -4.49 13.06 6.51
CA PRO A 125 -4.84 13.76 7.72
C PRO A 125 -5.15 15.21 7.39
N ASP A 126 -6.24 15.71 7.95
CA ASP A 126 -6.63 17.11 7.85
C ASP A 126 -5.84 17.90 8.90
N CYS A 127 -4.64 18.33 8.51
CA CYS A 127 -3.77 19.14 9.35
C CYS A 127 -3.95 20.60 8.90
N LEU A 128 -4.67 21.39 9.72
CA LEU A 128 -4.73 22.85 9.62
C LEU A 128 -3.40 23.50 10.03
#